data_AF-A0A177E3L8-F1
#
_entry.id   AF-A0A177E3L8-F1
#
_cell.length_a   1.000
_cell.length_b   1.000
_cell.length_c   1.000
_cell.angle_alpha   90.00
_cell.angle_beta   90.00
_cell.angle_gamma   90.00
#
_symmetry.space_group_name_H-M   'P 1'
#
loop_
_entity.id
_entity.type
_entity.pdbx_description
1 polymer ?
#
loop_
_entity_poly.entity_id
_entity_poly.type
_entity_poly.pdbx_seq_one_letter_code
_entity_poly.pdbx_strand_id
1 'polypeptide(L)'
;MADITAKLTSELTRIIECPYPPSLSHLYDLLAGADVPTIRSCVQDRSPCAVNRLARIVFDALPLNAYTLRVLHLLCHAPEFRDELLVLQQTLLHTLLKKASSSKSDFEQVSIQT
;
A
#
# COMPACT_ATOMS: atom_id res chain seq x y z
N MET A 1 -21.71 7.21 5.46
CA MET A 1 -20.34 6.88 5.93
C MET A 1 -20.20 5.41 6.32
N ALA A 2 -21.12 4.80 7.09
CA ALA A 2 -21.04 3.38 7.48
C ALA A 2 -20.97 2.38 6.32
N ASP A 3 -21.56 2.69 5.16
CA ASP A 3 -21.54 1.81 3.98
C ASP A 3 -20.13 1.63 3.38
N ILE A 4 -19.31 2.68 3.35
CA ILE A 4 -17.92 2.60 2.84
C ILE A 4 -17.06 1.78 3.80
N THR A 5 -17.20 1.97 5.11
CA THR A 5 -16.50 1.19 6.14
C THR A 5 -16.83 -0.30 6.02
N ALA A 6 -18.11 -0.66 5.89
CA ALA A 6 -18.53 -2.05 5.75
C ALA A 6 -17.98 -2.69 4.45
N LYS A 7 -18.03 -1.97 3.33
CA LYS A 7 -17.47 -2.40 2.04
C LYS A 7 -15.97 -2.60 2.12
N LEU A 8 -15.24 -1.67 2.74
CA LEU A 8 -13.79 -1.73 2.89
C LEU A 8 -13.38 -2.89 3.79
N THR A 9 -14.09 -3.11 4.90
CA THR A 9 -13.87 -4.26 5.77
C THR A 9 -14.13 -5.58 5.04
N SER A 10 -15.22 -5.68 4.27
CA SER A 10 -15.52 -6.86 3.48
C SER A 10 -14.45 -7.15 2.43
N GLU A 11 -14.01 -6.13 1.69
CA GLU A 11 -12.98 -6.30 0.65
C GLU A 11 -11.62 -6.66 1.22
N LEU A 12 -11.21 -6.05 2.33
CA LEU A 12 -9.96 -6.43 3.00
C LEU A 12 -10.03 -7.89 3.49
N THR A 13 -11.16 -8.34 4.01
CA THR A 13 -11.35 -9.75 4.41
C THR A 13 -11.28 -10.67 3.19
N ARG A 14 -11.97 -10.32 2.10
CA ARG A 14 -11.91 -11.05 0.83
C ARG A 14 -10.48 -11.20 0.33
N ILE A 15 -9.70 -10.12 0.36
CA ILE A 15 -8.30 -10.09 -0.10
C ILE A 15 -7.42 -10.98 0.76
N ILE A 16 -7.60 -10.94 2.08
CA ILE A 16 -6.80 -11.70 3.04
C ILE A 16 -7.15 -13.20 2.99
N GLU A 17 -8.41 -13.56 2.79
CA GLU A 17 -8.87 -14.95 2.73
C GLU A 17 -8.65 -15.60 1.36
N CYS A 18 -8.46 -14.80 0.30
CA CYS A 18 -8.31 -15.30 -1.05
C CYS A 18 -7.01 -16.13 -1.20
N PRO A 19 -7.09 -17.37 -1.73
CA PRO A 19 -5.90 -18.22 -1.97
C PRO A 19 -5.07 -17.78 -3.18
N TYR A 20 -5.60 -16.87 -4.01
CA TYR A 20 -4.96 -16.34 -5.22
C TYR A 20 -4.77 -14.82 -5.09
N PRO A 21 -3.77 -14.23 -5.78
CA PRO A 21 -3.54 -12.79 -5.76
C PRO A 21 -4.81 -12.05 -6.23
N PRO A 22 -5.50 -11.33 -5.33
CA PRO A 22 -6.73 -10.65 -5.68
C PRO A 22 -6.41 -9.36 -6.45
N SER A 23 -7.32 -8.94 -7.32
CA SER A 23 -7.21 -7.61 -7.93
C SER A 23 -7.33 -6.53 -6.85
N LEU A 24 -6.30 -5.68 -6.74
CA LEU A 24 -6.30 -4.57 -5.79
C LEU A 24 -7.02 -3.32 -6.33
N SER A 25 -7.57 -3.38 -7.55
CA SER A 25 -8.28 -2.24 -8.17
C SER A 25 -9.51 -1.83 -7.36
N HIS A 26 -10.33 -2.80 -6.95
CA HIS A 26 -11.53 -2.52 -6.16
C HIS A 26 -11.20 -2.00 -4.76
N LEU A 27 -10.11 -2.50 -4.17
CA LEU A 27 -9.58 -1.96 -2.92
C LEU A 27 -9.12 -0.51 -3.08
N TYR A 28 -8.45 -0.18 -4.20
CA TYR A 28 -8.05 1.19 -4.50
C TYR A 28 -9.26 2.12 -4.59
N ASP A 29 -10.32 1.74 -5.30
CA ASP A 29 -11.51 2.58 -5.45
C ASP A 29 -12.18 2.86 -4.10
N LEU A 30 -12.25 1.85 -3.22
CA LEU A 30 -12.78 2.01 -1.87
C LEU A 30 -11.87 2.86 -0.98
N LEU A 31 -10.55 2.67 -1.04
CA LEU A 31 -9.57 3.47 -0.29
C LEU A 31 -9.57 4.93 -0.76
N ALA A 32 -9.71 5.18 -2.06
CA ALA A 32 -9.76 6.53 -2.62
C ALA A 32 -11.04 7.28 -2.21
N GLY A 33 -12.14 6.57 -1.95
CA GLY A 33 -13.39 7.14 -1.44
C GLY A 33 -13.50 7.18 0.09
N ALA A 34 -12.53 6.66 0.83
CA ALA A 34 -12.58 6.57 2.29
C ALA A 34 -11.68 7.62 2.96
N ASP A 35 -12.16 8.19 4.07
CA ASP A 35 -11.35 9.08 4.90
C ASP A 35 -10.27 8.30 5.66
N VAL A 36 -9.11 8.91 5.86
CA VAL A 36 -7.99 8.36 6.65
C VAL A 36 -8.40 7.73 8.00
N PRO A 37 -9.24 8.37 8.85
CA PRO A 37 -9.69 7.74 10.09
C PRO A 37 -10.47 6.44 9.86
N THR A 38 -11.25 6.35 8.79
CA THR A 38 -11.98 5.13 8.42
C THR A 38 -11.02 4.02 8.01
N ILE A 39 -10.03 4.35 7.17
CA ILE A 39 -8.99 3.41 6.74
C ILE A 39 -8.24 2.86 7.97
N ARG A 40 -7.85 3.76 8.88
CA ARG A 40 -7.14 3.37 10.11
C ARG A 40 -8.01 2.44 10.99
N SER A 41 -9.28 2.78 11.21
CA SER A 41 -10.19 1.92 11.99
C SER A 41 -10.30 0.52 11.36
N CYS A 42 -10.52 0.44 10.05
CA CYS A 42 -10.68 -0.84 9.35
C CYS A 42 -9.42 -1.72 9.35
N VAL A 43 -8.23 -1.13 9.46
CA VAL A 43 -6.96 -1.86 9.60
C VAL A 43 -6.74 -2.24 11.07
N GLN A 44 -7.01 -1.34 12.00
CA GLN A 44 -6.84 -1.55 13.44
C GLN A 44 -7.78 -2.64 13.98
N ASP A 45 -8.98 -2.78 13.42
CA ASP A 45 -9.95 -3.82 13.79
C ASP A 45 -9.49 -5.24 13.38
N ARG A 46 -8.33 -5.39 12.74
CA ARG A 46 -7.80 -6.68 12.26
C ARG A 46 -6.72 -7.23 13.17
N SER A 47 -6.60 -8.55 13.17
CA SER A 47 -5.49 -9.21 13.86
C SER A 47 -4.15 -8.90 13.19
N PRO A 48 -3.03 -8.87 13.94
CA PRO A 48 -1.71 -8.62 13.39
C PRO A 48 -1.34 -9.56 12.23
N CYS A 49 -1.72 -10.84 12.34
CA CYS A 49 -1.50 -11.83 11.27
C CYS A 49 -2.21 -11.46 9.96
N ALA A 50 -3.43 -10.91 10.06
CA ALA A 50 -4.21 -10.48 8.90
C ALA A 50 -3.59 -9.24 8.26
N VAL A 51 -3.08 -8.30 9.07
CA VAL A 51 -2.35 -7.12 8.60
C VAL A 51 -1.02 -7.50 7.93
N ASN A 52 -0.27 -8.44 8.50
CA ASN A 52 0.97 -8.97 7.91
C ASN A 52 0.71 -9.61 6.54
N ARG A 53 -0.36 -10.42 6.43
CA ARG A 53 -0.76 -11.05 5.17
C ARG A 53 -1.15 -10.00 4.12
N LEU A 54 -1.88 -8.96 4.52
CA LEU A 54 -2.22 -7.84 3.65
C LEU A 54 -0.96 -7.11 3.16
N ALA A 55 -0.01 -6.83 4.05
CA ALA A 55 1.27 -6.20 3.69
C ALA A 55 2.03 -7.01 2.65
N ARG A 56 2.05 -8.33 2.78
CA ARG A 56 2.67 -9.23 1.80
C ARG A 56 1.99 -9.19 0.45
N ILE A 57 0.66 -9.28 0.41
CA ILE A 57 -0.12 -9.21 -0.84
C ILE A 57 0.13 -7.89 -1.57
N VAL A 58 0.09 -6.77 -0.85
CA VAL A 58 0.31 -5.45 -1.43
C VAL A 58 1.75 -5.32 -1.95
N PHE A 59 2.74 -5.81 -1.19
CA PHE A 59 4.14 -5.80 -1.60
C PHE A 59 4.40 -6.64 -2.86
N ASP A 60 3.88 -7.86 -2.90
CA ASP A 60 4.02 -8.76 -4.06
C ASP A 60 3.33 -8.18 -5.30
N ALA A 61 2.33 -7.32 -5.11
CA ALA A 61 1.63 -6.62 -6.20
C ALA A 61 2.28 -5.29 -6.62
N LEU A 62 3.28 -4.77 -5.90
CA LEU A 62 4.04 -3.56 -6.28
C LEU A 62 4.68 -3.62 -7.67
N PRO A 63 5.39 -4.69 -8.06
CA PRO A 63 6.00 -4.75 -9.39
C PRO A 63 4.97 -4.94 -10.51
N LEU A 64 3.73 -5.34 -10.20
CA LEU A 64 2.74 -5.73 -11.18
C LEU A 64 1.95 -4.55 -11.75
N ASN A 65 1.68 -3.51 -10.97
CA ASN A 65 0.73 -2.46 -11.36
C ASN A 65 1.04 -1.11 -10.72
N ALA A 66 0.93 0.00 -11.48
CA ALA A 66 1.23 1.34 -10.96
C ALA A 66 0.25 1.81 -9.86
N TYR A 67 -0.98 1.30 -9.82
CA TYR A 67 -1.98 1.69 -8.82
C TYR A 67 -1.74 1.07 -7.44
N THR A 68 -0.92 0.01 -7.33
CA THR A 68 -0.63 -0.63 -6.04
C THR A 68 0.26 0.24 -5.16
N LEU A 69 1.08 1.13 -5.74
CA LEU A 69 1.77 2.19 -5.00
C LEU A 69 0.79 3.16 -4.32
N ARG A 70 -0.35 3.46 -4.96
CA ARG A 70 -1.38 4.32 -4.35
C ARG A 70 -2.10 3.60 -3.21
N VAL A 71 -2.41 2.31 -3.39
CA VAL A 71 -2.94 1.44 -2.32
C VAL A 71 -1.98 1.39 -1.14
N LEU A 72 -0.68 1.17 -1.40
CA LEU A 72 0.37 1.18 -0.40
C LEU A 72 0.39 2.51 0.37
N HIS A 73 0.38 3.64 -0.35
CA HIS A 73 0.39 4.97 0.25
C HIS A 73 -0.82 5.18 1.18
N LEU A 74 -2.03 4.79 0.74
CA LEU A 74 -3.25 4.95 1.52
C LEU A 74 -3.26 4.05 2.77
N LEU A 75 -2.80 2.81 2.64
CA LEU A 75 -2.70 1.88 3.78
C LEU A 75 -1.61 2.27 4.78
N CYS A 76 -0.53 2.92 4.33
CA CYS A 76 0.53 3.45 5.19
C CYS A 76 0.06 4.55 6.16
N HIS A 77 -1.15 5.11 5.97
CA HIS A 77 -1.76 5.99 6.97
C HIS A 77 -2.18 5.23 8.25
N ALA A 78 -2.34 3.91 8.18
CA ALA A 78 -2.52 3.05 9.35
C ALA A 78 -1.13 2.60 9.87
N PRO A 79 -0.74 2.99 11.10
CA PRO A 79 0.57 2.63 11.64
C PRO A 79 0.75 1.11 11.77
N GLU A 80 -0.29 0.36 12.08
CA GLU A 80 -0.26 -1.10 12.22
C GLU A 80 0.18 -1.77 10.91
N PHE A 81 -0.35 -1.29 9.78
CA PHE A 81 0.04 -1.79 8.46
C PHE A 81 1.46 -1.40 8.10
N ARG A 82 1.82 -0.13 8.34
CA ARG A 82 3.17 0.37 8.06
C ARG A 82 4.22 -0.42 8.83
N ASP A 83 3.98 -0.67 10.10
CA ASP A 83 4.95 -1.32 10.97
C ASP A 83 5.15 -2.79 10.56
N GLU A 84 4.06 -3.51 10.25
CA GLU A 84 4.13 -4.86 9.69
C GLU A 84 4.85 -4.92 8.34
N LEU A 85 4.61 -3.93 7.46
CA LEU A 85 5.30 -3.84 6.17
C LEU A 85 6.80 -3.62 6.33
N LEU A 86 7.22 -2.81 7.30
CA LEU A 86 8.64 -2.55 7.58
C LEU A 86 9.33 -3.75 8.21
N VAL A 87 8.62 -4.51 9.06
CA VAL A 87 9.11 -5.80 9.59
C VAL A 87 9.27 -6.80 8.46
N LEU A 88 8.30 -6.87 7.54
CA LEU A 88 8.33 -7.80 6.41
C LEU A 88 9.47 -7.48 5.42
N GLN A 89 9.73 -6.20 5.16
CA GLN A 89 10.72 -5.74 4.18
C GLN A 89 11.52 -4.55 4.71
N GLN A 90 12.54 -4.85 5.51
CA GLN A 90 13.43 -3.85 6.11
C GLN A 90 14.19 -3.00 5.07
N THR A 91 14.42 -3.56 3.87
CA THR A 91 15.10 -2.89 2.76
C THR A 91 14.14 -2.08 1.88
N LEU A 92 12.82 -2.15 2.10
CA LEU A 92 11.83 -1.45 1.29
C LEU A 92 12.07 0.06 1.31
N LEU A 93 12.23 0.65 2.50
CA LEU A 93 12.52 2.08 2.64
C LEU A 93 13.78 2.48 1.89
N HIS A 94 14.86 1.70 2.03
CA HIS A 94 16.10 1.97 1.33
C HIS A 94 15.93 1.88 -0.20
N THR A 95 15.14 0.91 -0.67
CA THR A 95 14.85 0.71 -2.10
C THR A 95 14.00 1.84 -2.67
N LEU A 96 12.96 2.25 -1.95
CA LEU A 96 12.12 3.40 -2.33
C LEU A 96 12.92 4.69 -2.34
N LEU A 97 13.75 4.92 -1.31
CA LEU A 97 14.63 6.09 -1.21
C LEU A 97 15.63 6.13 -2.37
N LYS A 98 16.30 5.00 -2.66
CA LYS A 98 17.24 4.89 -3.78
C LYS A 98 16.57 5.17 -5.13
N LYS A 99 15.33 4.67 -5.33
CA LYS A 99 14.55 4.96 -6.54
C LYS A 99 14.17 6.44 -6.64
N ALA A 100 13.75 7.06 -5.54
CA ALA A 100 13.41 8.48 -5.49
C ALA A 100 14.63 9.40 -5.69
N SER A 101 15.79 9.03 -5.18
CA SER A 101 17.03 9.79 -5.38
C SER A 101 17.58 9.62 -6.80
N SER A 102 17.47 8.42 -7.38
CA SER A 102 17.92 8.14 -8.74
C SER A 102 17.05 8.79 -9.82
N SER A 103 15.79 9.15 -9.53
CA SER A 103 14.93 9.82 -10.51
C SER A 103 15.25 11.32 -10.67
N LYS A 104 16.00 11.93 -9.74
CA LYS A 104 16.41 13.34 -9.84
C LYS A 104 17.70 13.54 -10.64
N SER A 105 18.56 12.53 -10.72
CA SER A 105 19.83 12.61 -11.46
C SER A 105 19.68 12.62 -12.99
N ASP A 106 18.48 12.40 -13.52
CA ASP A 106 18.19 12.47 -14.96
C ASP A 106 17.94 13.91 -15.47
N PHE A 107 17.81 14.89 -14.56
CA PHE A 107 17.62 16.31 -14.92
C PHE A 107 18.93 17.11 -15.01
N GLU A 108 20.08 16.56 -14.63
CA GLU A 108 21.40 17.23 -14.69
C GLU A 108 22.28 16.79 -15.88
N GLN A 109 21.71 16.16 -16.92
CA GLN A 109 22.42 15.88 -18.18
C GLN A 109 22.14 16.89 -19.30
N VAL A 110 21.61 18.07 -18.99
CA VAL A 110 21.60 19.21 -19.93
C VAL A 110 22.27 20.42 -19.30
N SER A 111 23.53 20.29 -18.96
CA SER A 111 24.42 21.43 -18.78
C SER A 111 25.82 21.00 -19.14
N ILE A 112 26.50 21.86 -19.88
CA ILE A 112 27.82 21.69 -20.49
C ILE A 112 27.75 21.03 -21.87
N GLN A 113 27.40 21.84 -22.88
CA GLN A 113 28.28 21.91 -24.03
C GLN A 113 28.56 23.37 -24.39
N THR A 114 29.86 23.60 -24.54
CA THR A 114 30.67 24.82 -24.52
C THR A 114 30.35 25.80 -25.63
#